data_AF-A0A9D7F3S9-F1
#
_entry.id   AF-A0A9D7F3S9-F1
#
_cell.length_a   1.000
_cell.length_b   1.000
_cell.length_c   1.000
_cell.angle_alpha   90.00
_cell.angle_beta   90.00
_cell.angle_gamma   90.00
#
_symmetry.space_group_name_H-M   'P 1'
#
loop_
_entity.id
_entity.type
_entity.pdbx_description
1 polymer ?
#
loop_
_entity_poly.entity_id
_entity_poly.type
_entity_poly.pdbx_seq_one_letter_code
_entity_poly.pdbx_strand_id
1 'polypeptide(L)'
;MDPQFRKIWTHKKISASPNFKKYIRSQLGFIPILQPEFDLVFRTIDNKLNAIEVKYLNSTTKGYNLPYYFGIGQALALQRFGFDHVGLWLLVGQNISDTDINKYGAEAWTFIRKELKLNLEYSYIRVLNDGDKTRFRVMKYTGKQTGKELRDVDDSHFMITWKNPNPLKNDLIPMTLRKGIELYLDNGFT
;
A
#
# COMPACT_ATOMS: atom_id res chain seq x y z
N MET A 1 9.57 16.31 -14.77
CA MET A 1 8.70 16.10 -13.60
C MET A 1 9.61 15.75 -12.45
N ASP A 2 9.57 16.49 -11.35
CA ASP A 2 10.40 16.16 -10.20
C ASP A 2 9.95 14.80 -9.64
N PRO A 3 10.89 13.88 -9.37
CA PRO A 3 10.52 12.55 -8.92
C PRO A 3 9.81 12.63 -7.56
N GLN A 4 8.59 12.10 -7.46
CA GLN A 4 7.84 12.02 -6.19
C GLN A 4 8.49 11.05 -5.19
N PHE A 5 9.31 10.12 -5.70
CA PHE A 5 9.95 9.07 -4.92
C PHE A 5 11.46 9.14 -5.09
N ARG A 6 12.17 9.04 -3.97
CA ARG A 6 13.62 8.92 -3.92
C ARG A 6 14.06 7.49 -4.21
N LYS A 7 13.35 6.50 -3.65
CA LYS A 7 13.63 5.07 -3.82
C LYS A 7 12.34 4.26 -3.74
N ILE A 8 12.29 3.16 -4.48
CA ILE A 8 11.18 2.21 -4.50
C ILE A 8 11.76 0.81 -4.33
N TRP A 9 11.10 -0.02 -3.53
CA TRP A 9 11.42 -1.41 -3.30
C TRP A 9 10.15 -2.24 -3.40
N THR A 10 10.22 -3.38 -4.08
CA THR A 10 9.12 -4.33 -4.20
C THR A 10 9.50 -5.67 -3.60
N HIS A 11 8.49 -6.43 -3.16
CA HIS A 11 8.60 -7.82 -2.72
C HIS A 11 9.71 -8.05 -1.68
N LYS A 12 9.69 -7.27 -0.59
CA LYS A 12 10.70 -7.37 0.47
C LYS A 12 10.25 -8.31 1.58
N LYS A 13 11.10 -9.31 1.84
CA LYS A 13 10.87 -10.37 2.83
C LYS A 13 11.87 -10.26 3.98
N ILE A 14 11.65 -9.29 4.86
CA ILE A 14 12.52 -9.07 6.04
C ILE A 14 12.56 -10.27 6.99
N SER A 15 11.48 -11.06 7.02
CA SER A 15 11.38 -12.30 7.79
C SER A 15 12.34 -13.39 7.31
N ALA A 16 12.89 -13.29 6.10
CA ALA A 16 13.89 -14.22 5.59
C ALA A 16 15.34 -13.80 5.91
N SER A 17 15.58 -12.56 6.39
CA SER A 17 16.94 -12.06 6.65
C SER A 17 17.44 -12.45 8.06
N PRO A 18 18.50 -13.28 8.19
CA PRO A 18 19.08 -13.61 9.49
C PRO A 18 19.71 -12.40 10.16
N ASN A 19 20.36 -11.52 9.39
CA ASN A 19 21.01 -10.32 9.91
C ASN A 19 20.00 -9.31 10.45
N PHE A 20 18.87 -9.11 9.75
CA PHE A 20 17.76 -8.31 10.26
C PHE A 20 17.24 -8.88 11.59
N LYS A 21 16.98 -10.19 11.66
CA LYS A 21 16.52 -10.85 12.89
C LYS A 21 17.52 -10.70 14.04
N LYS A 22 18.81 -10.85 13.77
CA LYS A 22 19.89 -10.67 14.75
C LYS A 22 19.91 -9.24 15.27
N TYR A 23 19.81 -8.25 14.39
CA TYR A 23 19.71 -6.84 14.76
C TYR A 23 18.47 -6.58 15.65
N ILE A 24 17.29 -7.01 15.22
CA ILE A 24 16.07 -6.77 16.01
C ILE A 24 16.13 -7.44 17.38
N ARG A 25 16.65 -8.67 17.45
CA ARG A 25 16.83 -9.37 18.73
C ARG A 25 17.83 -8.65 19.64
N SER A 26 18.91 -8.05 19.11
CA SER A 26 19.86 -7.31 19.93
C SER A 26 19.28 -6.01 20.49
N GLN A 27 18.35 -5.39 19.77
CA GLN A 27 17.69 -4.15 20.21
C GLN A 27 16.51 -4.40 21.16
N LEU A 28 15.72 -5.46 20.94
CA LEU A 28 14.47 -5.70 21.68
C LEU A 28 14.53 -6.87 22.67
N GLY A 29 15.58 -7.70 22.63
CA GLY A 29 15.66 -8.95 23.39
C GLY A 29 14.83 -10.11 22.83
N PHE A 30 13.93 -9.85 21.87
CA PHE A 30 13.12 -10.86 21.18
C PHE A 30 12.91 -10.48 19.71
N ILE A 31 12.29 -11.37 18.93
CA ILE A 31 11.90 -11.09 17.53
C ILE A 31 10.38 -10.94 17.47
N PRO A 32 9.84 -9.74 17.18
CA PRO A 32 8.42 -9.53 16.96
C PRO A 32 7.88 -10.31 15.74
N ILE A 33 6.56 -10.32 15.56
CA ILE A 33 5.94 -10.88 14.35
C ILE A 33 6.42 -10.05 13.13
N LEU A 34 7.11 -10.71 12.20
CA LEU A 34 7.68 -10.11 10.98
C LEU A 34 6.81 -10.39 9.74
N GLN A 35 5.50 -10.44 9.92
CA GLN A 35 4.52 -10.62 8.85
C GLN A 35 3.53 -9.46 8.88
N PRO A 36 3.02 -9.01 7.71
CA PRO A 36 3.21 -9.59 6.39
C PRO A 36 4.57 -9.27 5.74
N GLU A 37 4.82 -9.87 4.58
CA GLU A 37 5.86 -9.42 3.65
C GLU A 37 5.45 -8.07 3.04
N PHE A 38 6.42 -7.34 2.47
CA PHE A 38 6.15 -6.02 1.90
C PHE A 38 5.99 -6.12 0.38
N ASP A 39 4.77 -5.88 -0.11
CA ASP A 39 4.50 -5.82 -1.55
C ASP A 39 5.23 -4.63 -2.18
N LEU A 40 5.04 -3.43 -1.62
CA LEU A 40 5.64 -2.18 -2.09
C LEU A 40 6.07 -1.30 -0.90
N VAL A 41 7.30 -0.81 -0.94
CA VAL A 41 7.84 0.21 -0.03
C VAL A 41 8.46 1.31 -0.87
N PHE A 42 8.30 2.57 -0.48
CA PHE A 42 9.04 3.67 -1.10
C PHE A 42 9.37 4.74 -0.10
N ARG A 43 10.44 5.46 -0.42
CA ARG A 43 10.89 6.64 0.30
C ARG A 43 10.57 7.85 -0.57
N THR A 44 9.79 8.79 -0.05
CA THR A 44 9.47 10.06 -0.71
C THR A 44 10.66 11.02 -0.63
N ILE A 45 10.60 12.13 -1.38
CA ILE A 45 11.65 13.16 -1.39
C ILE A 45 11.87 13.83 -0.02
N ASP A 46 10.81 13.92 0.81
CA ASP A 46 10.86 14.40 2.19
C ASP A 46 11.30 13.30 3.18
N ASN A 47 11.91 12.21 2.67
CA ASN A 47 12.42 11.07 3.42
C ASN A 47 11.38 10.28 4.24
N LYS A 48 10.07 10.44 3.98
CA LYS A 48 9.07 9.57 4.60
C LYS A 48 9.14 8.18 4.00
N LEU A 49 9.09 7.17 4.85
CA LEU A 49 9.10 5.76 4.45
C LEU A 49 7.68 5.23 4.54
N ASN A 50 7.11 4.83 3.42
CA ASN A 50 5.72 4.39 3.34
C ASN A 50 5.68 2.97 2.78
N ALA A 51 4.67 2.21 3.20
CA ALA A 51 4.44 0.86 2.71
C ALA A 51 3.02 0.69 2.20
N ILE A 52 2.88 -0.16 1.20
CA ILE A 52 1.62 -0.44 0.54
C ILE A 52 1.48 -1.94 0.36
N GLU A 53 0.36 -2.46 0.84
CA GLU A 53 -0.14 -3.77 0.44
C GLU A 53 -0.82 -3.64 -0.92
N VAL A 54 -0.49 -4.51 -1.87
CA VAL A 54 -1.02 -4.45 -3.24
C VAL A 54 -1.83 -5.70 -3.52
N LYS A 55 -3.07 -5.54 -4.01
CA LYS A 55 -3.94 -6.65 -4.41
C LYS A 55 -4.48 -6.45 -5.81
N TYR A 56 -4.58 -7.53 -6.58
CA TYR A 56 -5.06 -7.50 -7.95
C TYR A 56 -6.40 -8.21 -8.08
N LEU A 57 -7.46 -7.40 -8.22
CA LEU A 57 -8.83 -7.83 -8.44
C LEU A 57 -9.08 -7.98 -9.94
N ASN A 58 -9.59 -9.13 -10.35
CA ASN A 58 -9.88 -9.47 -11.73
C ASN A 58 -11.25 -10.14 -11.82
N SER A 59 -11.99 -9.88 -12.90
CA SER A 59 -13.22 -10.63 -13.18
C SER A 59 -12.90 -12.05 -13.67
N THR A 60 -13.75 -12.99 -13.33
CA THR A 60 -13.71 -14.41 -13.69
C THR A 60 -15.12 -14.85 -14.12
N THR A 61 -15.25 -16.05 -14.68
CA THR A 61 -16.57 -16.60 -15.05
C THR A 61 -17.52 -16.81 -13.87
N LYS A 62 -16.99 -16.81 -12.63
CA LYS A 62 -17.77 -17.05 -11.39
C LYS A 62 -17.90 -15.80 -10.50
N GLY A 63 -17.58 -14.62 -11.01
CA GLY A 63 -17.49 -13.37 -10.22
C GLY A 63 -16.05 -12.86 -10.15
N TYR A 64 -15.58 -12.43 -8.99
CA TYR A 64 -14.20 -11.91 -8.84
C TYR A 64 -13.24 -12.93 -8.26
N ASN A 65 -11.96 -12.84 -8.62
CA ASN A 65 -10.90 -13.72 -8.09
C ASN A 65 -10.59 -13.49 -6.60
N LEU A 66 -10.92 -12.31 -6.07
CA LEU A 66 -10.67 -11.91 -4.69
C LEU A 66 -11.89 -11.15 -4.12
N PRO A 67 -12.11 -11.20 -2.80
CA PRO A 67 -13.03 -10.28 -2.12
C PRO A 67 -12.55 -8.83 -2.21
N TYR A 68 -13.48 -7.86 -2.25
CA TYR A 68 -13.16 -6.42 -2.29
C TYR A 68 -12.36 -5.91 -1.08
N TYR A 69 -12.51 -6.57 0.06
CA TYR A 69 -11.85 -6.24 1.33
C TYR A 69 -10.56 -7.03 1.56
N PHE A 70 -10.12 -7.81 0.58
CA PHE A 70 -8.93 -8.62 0.70
C PHE A 70 -7.69 -7.74 0.85
N GLY A 71 -6.78 -8.11 1.77
CA GLY A 71 -5.57 -7.34 2.06
C GLY A 71 -5.69 -6.33 3.19
N ILE A 72 -6.89 -6.04 3.73
CA ILE A 72 -7.04 -5.06 4.83
C ILE A 72 -6.24 -5.48 6.07
N GLY A 73 -6.30 -6.76 6.46
CA GLY A 73 -5.56 -7.26 7.61
C GLY A 73 -4.05 -7.14 7.45
N GLN A 74 -3.54 -7.47 6.26
CA GLN A 74 -2.13 -7.32 5.91
C GLN A 74 -1.72 -5.84 5.93
N ALA A 75 -2.49 -4.97 5.29
CA ALA A 75 -2.25 -3.54 5.31
C ALA A 75 -2.22 -2.99 6.75
N LEU A 76 -3.20 -3.31 7.59
CA LEU A 76 -3.19 -2.89 8.99
C LEU A 76 -1.96 -3.41 9.75
N ALA A 77 -1.57 -4.67 9.52
CA ALA A 77 -0.38 -5.23 10.14
C ALA A 77 0.92 -4.51 9.73
N LEU A 78 0.97 -3.87 8.55
CA LEU A 78 2.13 -3.07 8.14
C LEU A 78 2.41 -1.88 9.09
N GLN A 79 1.39 -1.36 9.79
CA GLN A 79 1.57 -0.27 10.77
C GLN A 79 2.57 -0.62 11.87
N ARG A 80 2.69 -1.91 12.22
CA ARG A 80 3.60 -2.40 13.26
C ARG A 80 5.07 -2.21 12.94
N PHE A 81 5.41 -1.92 11.68
CA PHE A 81 6.78 -1.74 11.21
C PHE A 81 7.25 -0.28 11.22
N GLY A 82 6.43 0.65 11.70
CA GLY A 82 6.84 2.05 11.91
C GLY A 82 6.96 2.88 10.63
N PHE A 83 6.35 2.45 9.52
CA PHE A 83 6.19 3.30 8.34
C PHE A 83 5.45 4.60 8.67
N ASP A 84 5.75 5.70 7.97
CA ASP A 84 5.06 6.98 8.16
C ASP A 84 3.59 6.90 7.79
N HIS A 85 3.32 6.24 6.67
CA HIS A 85 1.98 5.95 6.20
C HIS A 85 1.93 4.52 5.65
N VAL A 86 0.74 3.97 5.70
CA VAL A 86 0.45 2.62 5.24
C VAL A 86 -0.78 2.68 4.34
N GLY A 87 -0.69 2.00 3.19
CA GLY A 87 -1.77 1.94 2.22
C GLY A 87 -2.17 0.53 1.84
N LEU A 88 -3.39 0.41 1.32
CA LEU A 88 -3.86 -0.73 0.53
C LEU A 88 -4.23 -0.21 -0.85
N TRP A 89 -3.53 -0.71 -1.88
CA TRP A 89 -3.86 -0.46 -3.27
C TRP A 89 -4.56 -1.68 -3.85
N LEU A 90 -5.81 -1.49 -4.24
CA LEU A 90 -6.58 -2.48 -4.98
C LEU A 90 -6.46 -2.16 -6.47
N LEU A 91 -5.60 -2.91 -7.15
CA LEU A 91 -5.44 -2.88 -8.60
C LEU A 91 -6.61 -3.64 -9.23
N VAL A 92 -7.29 -3.02 -10.18
CA VAL A 92 -8.48 -3.58 -10.82
C VAL A 92 -8.22 -3.84 -12.30
N GLY A 93 -8.39 -5.09 -12.71
CA GLY A 93 -8.19 -5.51 -14.09
C GLY A 93 -9.15 -4.83 -15.07
N GLN A 94 -8.70 -4.70 -16.32
CA GLN A 94 -9.46 -4.06 -17.40
C GLN A 94 -10.81 -4.71 -17.72
N ASN A 95 -10.98 -5.99 -17.36
CA ASN A 95 -12.19 -6.76 -17.61
C ASN A 95 -13.32 -6.50 -16.61
N ILE A 96 -13.09 -5.65 -15.60
CA ILE A 96 -14.11 -5.22 -14.65
C ILE A 96 -14.77 -3.96 -15.22
N SER A 97 -16.10 -3.96 -15.26
CA SER A 97 -16.87 -2.87 -15.84
C SER A 97 -16.74 -1.59 -15.02
N ASP A 98 -16.80 -0.44 -15.67
CA ASP A 98 -16.80 0.88 -15.01
C ASP A 98 -17.97 1.01 -14.03
N THR A 99 -19.10 0.40 -14.35
CA THR A 99 -20.28 0.32 -13.48
C THR A 99 -19.96 -0.39 -12.17
N ASP A 100 -19.29 -1.54 -12.23
CA ASP A 100 -18.90 -2.30 -11.03
C ASP A 100 -17.83 -1.55 -10.22
N ILE A 101 -16.86 -0.94 -10.88
CA ILE A 101 -15.83 -0.12 -10.22
C ILE A 101 -16.48 1.04 -9.47
N ASN A 102 -17.40 1.75 -10.12
CA ASN A 102 -18.07 2.91 -9.53
C ASN A 102 -18.99 2.51 -8.38
N LYS A 103 -19.70 1.38 -8.50
CA LYS A 103 -20.60 0.90 -7.45
C LYS A 103 -19.82 0.32 -6.28
N TYR A 104 -19.12 -0.79 -6.50
CA TYR A 104 -18.48 -1.55 -5.43
C TYR A 104 -17.19 -0.90 -4.94
N GLY A 105 -16.47 -0.19 -5.81
CA GLY A 105 -15.28 0.56 -5.39
C GLY A 105 -15.61 1.76 -4.52
N ALA A 106 -16.64 2.54 -4.86
CA ALA A 106 -17.10 3.65 -4.03
C ALA A 106 -17.70 3.16 -2.70
N GLU A 107 -18.42 2.04 -2.73
CA GLU A 107 -18.95 1.39 -1.52
C GLU A 107 -17.82 0.94 -0.59
N ALA A 108 -16.86 0.16 -1.10
CA ALA A 108 -15.73 -0.32 -0.30
C ALA A 108 -14.88 0.83 0.26
N TRP A 109 -14.63 1.86 -0.55
CA TRP A 109 -13.92 3.05 -0.09
C TRP A 109 -14.69 3.78 1.01
N THR A 110 -16.00 3.97 0.85
CA THR A 110 -16.86 4.59 1.86
C THR A 110 -16.85 3.78 3.15
N PHE A 111 -17.00 2.47 3.07
CA PHE A 111 -16.98 1.57 4.21
C PHE A 111 -15.66 1.66 4.99
N ILE A 112 -14.52 1.50 4.31
CA ILE A 112 -13.20 1.54 4.95
C ILE A 112 -12.91 2.91 5.57
N ARG A 113 -13.20 3.99 4.84
CA ARG A 113 -12.75 5.34 5.21
C ARG A 113 -13.72 6.05 6.16
N LYS A 114 -15.04 5.89 5.96
CA LYS A 114 -16.06 6.64 6.70
C LYS A 114 -16.68 5.84 7.82
N GLU A 115 -16.88 4.53 7.62
CA GLU A 115 -17.56 3.68 8.60
C GLU A 115 -16.55 3.04 9.55
N LEU A 116 -15.55 2.33 9.05
CA LEU A 116 -14.51 1.71 9.87
C LEU A 116 -13.45 2.70 10.37
N LYS A 117 -13.28 3.83 9.65
CA LYS A 117 -12.29 4.88 9.97
C LYS A 117 -10.88 4.33 10.20
N LEU A 118 -10.47 3.37 9.36
CA LEU A 118 -9.15 2.75 9.48
C LEU A 118 -8.04 3.78 9.16
N ASN A 119 -6.97 3.76 9.96
CA ASN A 119 -5.77 4.60 9.76
C ASN A 119 -4.88 4.08 8.62
N LEU A 120 -5.46 3.88 7.44
CA LEU A 120 -4.76 3.45 6.24
C LEU A 120 -5.24 4.23 5.01
N GLU A 121 -4.33 4.46 4.07
CA GLU A 121 -4.74 4.90 2.74
C GLU A 121 -5.39 3.75 1.99
N TYR A 122 -6.45 4.05 1.25
CA TYR A 122 -7.12 3.08 0.42
C TYR A 122 -7.41 3.66 -0.94
N SER A 123 -6.84 3.03 -1.98
CA SER A 123 -6.93 3.50 -3.36
C SER A 123 -7.32 2.37 -4.29
N TYR A 124 -8.22 2.69 -5.21
CA TYR A 124 -8.53 1.84 -6.36
C TYR A 124 -7.77 2.35 -7.58
N ILE A 125 -7.07 1.44 -8.23
CA ILE A 125 -6.24 1.75 -9.38
C ILE A 125 -6.63 0.81 -10.53
N ARG A 126 -7.25 1.34 -11.56
CA ARG A 126 -7.56 0.58 -12.77
C ARG A 126 -6.29 0.32 -13.56
N VAL A 127 -6.08 -0.92 -13.94
CA VAL A 127 -5.00 -1.36 -14.83
C VAL A 127 -5.60 -1.51 -16.23
N LEU A 128 -5.05 -0.79 -17.19
CA LEU A 128 -5.45 -0.82 -18.59
C LEU A 128 -4.27 -1.33 -19.41
N ASN A 129 -4.52 -2.29 -20.31
CA ASN A 129 -3.55 -2.70 -21.31
C ASN A 129 -3.88 -2.04 -22.65
N ASP A 130 -2.99 -1.19 -23.12
CA ASP A 130 -3.09 -0.45 -24.38
C ASP A 130 -1.98 -0.95 -25.32
N GLY A 131 -2.18 -2.17 -25.84
CA GLY A 131 -1.14 -2.92 -26.57
C GLY A 131 0.03 -3.28 -25.68
N ASP A 132 1.22 -2.76 -26.00
CA ASP A 132 2.48 -3.01 -25.27
C ASP A 132 2.63 -2.13 -24.01
N LYS A 133 1.69 -1.22 -23.74
CA LYS A 133 1.75 -0.30 -22.62
C LYS A 133 0.71 -0.65 -21.55
N THR A 134 1.18 -0.78 -20.32
CA THR A 134 0.31 -0.82 -19.13
C THR A 134 0.11 0.59 -18.62
N ARG A 135 -1.15 1.04 -18.54
CA ARG A 135 -1.53 2.32 -17.94
C ARG A 135 -2.27 2.09 -16.64
N PHE A 136 -2.06 3.00 -15.69
CA PHE A 136 -2.74 2.96 -14.40
C PHE A 136 -3.61 4.20 -14.25
N ARG A 137 -4.88 4.02 -13.86
CA ARG A 137 -5.77 5.13 -13.56
C ARG A 137 -6.33 5.04 -12.16
N VAL A 138 -6.11 6.06 -11.34
CA VAL A 138 -6.59 6.12 -9.97
C VAL A 138 -7.99 6.71 -9.93
N MET A 139 -8.87 6.05 -9.19
CA MET A 139 -10.22 6.56 -8.98
C MET A 139 -10.22 7.72 -7.98
N LYS A 140 -10.80 8.85 -8.39
CA LYS A 140 -11.10 9.99 -7.53
C LYS A 140 -12.54 9.93 -7.05
N TYR A 141 -12.71 9.76 -5.75
CA TYR A 141 -14.02 9.73 -5.11
C TYR A 141 -14.56 11.14 -4.87
N THR A 142 -15.78 11.40 -5.31
CA THR A 142 -16.48 12.68 -5.09
C THR A 142 -17.77 12.52 -4.28
N GLY A 143 -18.19 11.29 -3.97
CA GLY A 143 -19.42 10.98 -3.24
C GLY A 143 -19.43 9.55 -2.65
N LYS A 144 -20.56 9.13 -2.06
CA LYS A 144 -20.71 7.78 -1.45
C LYS A 144 -20.83 6.64 -2.47
N GLN A 145 -21.40 6.89 -3.65
CA GLN A 145 -21.69 5.86 -4.67
C GLN A 145 -21.38 6.31 -6.11
N THR A 146 -20.72 7.45 -6.28
CA THR A 146 -20.36 7.98 -7.61
C THR A 146 -18.85 8.22 -7.67
N GLY A 147 -18.11 7.26 -8.21
CA GLY A 147 -16.79 7.51 -8.79
C GLY A 147 -17.00 8.36 -10.04
N LYS A 148 -16.40 9.55 -10.12
CA LYS A 148 -16.65 10.45 -11.27
C LYS A 148 -15.42 10.68 -12.14
N GLU A 149 -14.24 10.19 -11.74
CA GLU A 149 -13.03 10.45 -12.51
C GLU A 149 -11.96 9.38 -12.27
N LEU A 150 -11.52 8.73 -13.35
CA LEU A 150 -10.31 7.91 -13.38
C LEU A 150 -9.19 8.78 -13.93
N ARG A 151 -8.21 9.13 -13.09
CA ARG A 151 -7.06 9.97 -13.45
C ARG A 151 -5.86 9.12 -13.80
N ASP A 152 -5.17 9.46 -14.88
CA ASP A 152 -3.92 8.79 -15.20
C ASP A 152 -2.85 9.06 -14.15
N VAL A 153 -2.09 8.03 -13.75
CA VAL A 153 -0.95 8.21 -12.83
C VAL A 153 0.20 8.96 -13.48
N ASP A 154 0.27 8.91 -14.83
CA ASP A 154 1.30 9.60 -15.61
C ASP A 154 0.96 11.09 -15.85
N ASP A 155 -0.21 11.56 -15.41
CA ASP A 155 -0.56 12.98 -15.42
C ASP A 155 0.45 13.76 -14.55
N SER A 156 1.01 14.84 -15.07
CA SER A 156 1.99 15.65 -14.36
C SER A 156 1.46 16.31 -13.08
N HIS A 157 0.15 16.35 -12.90
CA HIS A 157 -0.53 16.86 -11.70
C HIS A 157 -1.01 15.73 -10.79
N PHE A 158 -0.75 14.45 -11.14
CA PHE A 158 -1.09 13.33 -10.28
C PHE A 158 -0.16 13.32 -9.06
N MET A 159 -0.75 13.43 -7.88
CA MET A 159 -0.04 13.43 -6.60
C MET A 159 -0.59 12.33 -5.71
N ILE A 160 0.30 11.49 -5.18
CA ILE A 160 -0.10 10.54 -4.14
C ILE A 160 -0.24 11.30 -2.82
N THR A 161 -1.49 11.47 -2.38
CA THR A 161 -1.78 12.15 -1.12
C THR A 161 -1.85 11.17 0.05
N TRP A 162 -1.18 11.53 1.15
CA TRP A 162 -1.17 10.79 2.40
C TRP A 162 -1.91 11.62 3.46
N LYS A 163 -3.05 11.11 3.94
CA LYS A 163 -3.92 11.78 4.91
C LYS A 163 -3.90 11.10 6.29
N ASN A 164 -3.48 9.84 6.36
CA ASN A 164 -3.62 9.02 7.56
C ASN A 164 -2.24 8.56 8.03
N PRO A 165 -1.63 9.30 8.97
CA PRO A 165 -0.35 8.89 9.53
C PRO A 165 -0.52 7.58 10.29
N ASN A 166 0.51 6.75 10.29
CA ASN A 166 0.55 5.55 11.10
C ASN A 166 0.57 5.93 12.59
N PRO A 167 -0.45 5.53 13.38
CA PRO A 167 -0.53 5.91 14.79
C PRO A 167 0.54 5.22 15.65
N LEU A 168 1.07 4.08 15.20
CA LEU A 168 2.04 3.28 15.96
C LEU A 168 3.49 3.69 15.71
N LYS A 169 3.75 4.63 14.79
CA LYS A 169 5.11 4.85 14.27
C LYS A 169 6.13 5.32 15.31
N ASN A 170 5.66 5.89 16.42
CA ASN A 170 6.48 6.41 17.51
C ASN A 170 6.58 5.44 18.70
N ASP A 171 5.97 4.27 18.63
CA ASP A 171 6.10 3.25 19.67
C ASP A 171 7.48 2.58 19.57
N LEU A 172 8.04 2.15 20.69
CA LEU A 172 9.40 1.58 20.77
C LEU A 172 9.64 0.44 19.75
N ILE A 173 8.70 -0.50 19.67
CA ILE A 173 8.83 -1.67 18.79
C ILE A 173 8.76 -1.25 17.30
N PRO A 174 7.72 -0.55 16.83
CA PRO A 174 7.68 0.00 15.47
C PRO A 174 8.87 0.88 15.10
N MET A 175 9.33 1.77 15.98
CA MET A 175 10.52 2.58 15.73
C MET A 175 11.77 1.73 15.52
N THR A 176 11.94 0.69 16.33
CA THR A 176 13.09 -0.22 16.23
C THR A 176 13.01 -1.07 14.96
N LEU A 177 11.82 -1.57 14.62
CA LEU A 177 11.58 -2.27 13.37
C LEU A 177 11.87 -1.37 12.17
N ARG A 178 11.41 -0.11 12.19
CA ARG A 178 11.67 0.87 11.14
C ARG A 178 13.16 1.06 10.90
N LYS A 179 13.94 1.29 11.96
CA LYS A 179 15.40 1.44 11.86
C LYS A 179 16.04 0.21 11.23
N GLY A 180 15.64 -0.99 11.66
CA GLY A 180 16.11 -2.24 11.04
C GLY A 180 15.70 -2.35 9.57
N ILE A 181 14.50 -1.90 9.21
CA ILE A 181 13.99 -1.97 7.83
C ILE A 181 14.78 -1.00 6.96
N GLU A 182 15.05 0.22 7.41
CA GLU A 182 15.85 1.19 6.69
C GLU A 182 17.26 0.64 6.42
N LEU A 183 17.91 0.05 7.42
CA LEU A 183 19.18 -0.65 7.26
C LEU A 183 19.09 -1.79 6.22
N TYR A 184 18.05 -2.62 6.30
CA TYR A 184 17.85 -3.71 5.35
C TYR A 184 17.64 -3.22 3.91
N LEU A 185 16.82 -2.19 3.72
CA LEU A 185 16.50 -1.64 2.40
C LEU A 185 17.67 -0.89 1.75
N ASP A 186 18.53 -0.28 2.57
CA ASP A 186 19.73 0.42 2.14
C ASP A 186 20.98 -0.50 2.09
N ASN A 187 20.80 -1.83 2.15
CA ASN A 187 21.86 -2.86 2.11
C ASN A 187 22.88 -2.77 3.26
N GLY A 188 22.52 -2.19 4.40
CA GLY A 188 23.41 -2.04 5.57
C GLY A 188 23.67 -3.31 6.38
N PHE A 189 23.13 -4.46 5.96
CA PHE A 189 23.36 -5.78 6.58
C PHE A 189 24.22 -6.72 5.73
N THR A 190 24.88 -6.20 4.69
CA THR A 190 25.92 -6.93 3.94
C THR A 190 27.10 -7.26 4.83
#